data_AF-A0A7C9A3P6-F1
#
_entry.id   AF-A0A7C9A3P6-F1
#
_cell.length_a   1.000
_cell.length_b   1.000
_cell.length_c   1.000
_cell.angle_alpha   90.00
_cell.angle_beta   90.00
_cell.angle_gamma   90.00
#
_symmetry.space_group_name_H-M   'P 1'
#
loop_
_entity.id
_entity.type
_entity.pdbx_description
1 polymer ?
#
loop_
_entity_poly.entity_id
_entity_poly.type
_entity_poly.pdbx_seq_one_letter_code
_entity_poly.pdbx_strand_id
1 'polypeptide(L)'
;VEQVKKQWDETWTETQGHIKAIEDFGKLRETNGEKNSLPRLNGLAQDGLNMLNSLVLKLDLLAPQLPSYDDVQSAQALLENWRQQCHSLRVALRNANLQAKANVRKTAQQEFLNEKSAT
;
A
#
# COMPACT_ATOMS: atom_id res chain seq x y z
N VAL A 1 8.21 -1.44 22.41
CA VAL A 1 7.35 -0.59 21.57
C VAL A 1 8.11 0.06 20.43
N GLU A 2 9.27 0.68 20.64
CA GLU A 2 10.03 1.38 19.58
C GLU A 2 10.37 0.52 18.35
N GLN A 3 10.74 -0.75 18.53
CA GLN A 3 10.96 -1.64 17.39
C GLN A 3 9.70 -1.84 16.53
N VAL A 4 8.52 -1.90 17.17
CA VAL A 4 7.24 -2.06 16.47
C VAL A 4 6.91 -0.80 15.66
N LYS A 5 7.19 0.38 16.22
CA LYS A 5 7.04 1.67 15.51
C LYS A 5 7.98 1.76 14.30
N LYS A 6 9.25 1.40 14.47
CA LYS A 6 10.21 1.38 13.35
C LYS A 6 9.75 0.43 12.23
N GLN A 7 9.35 -0.80 12.57
CA GLN A 7 8.83 -1.75 11.59
C GLN A 7 7.55 -1.26 10.91
N TRP A 8 6.70 -0.53 11.65
CA TRP A 8 5.51 0.11 11.10
C TRP A 8 5.88 1.12 10.02
N ASP A 9 6.78 2.07 10.32
CA ASP A 9 7.16 3.14 9.39
C ASP A 9 7.80 2.59 8.11
N GLU A 10 8.66 1.58 8.24
CA GLU A 10 9.28 0.87 7.11
C GLU A 10 8.22 0.17 6.25
N THR A 11 7.39 -0.69 6.87
CA THR A 11 6.34 -1.44 6.16
C THR A 11 5.31 -0.52 5.51
N TRP A 12 4.96 0.58 6.19
CA TRP A 12 4.01 1.57 5.71
C TRP A 12 4.54 2.23 4.43
N THR A 13 5.79 2.69 4.45
CA THR A 13 6.43 3.36 3.32
C THR A 13 6.55 2.43 2.11
N GLU A 14 6.98 1.18 2.33
CA GLU A 14 7.07 0.17 1.26
C GLU A 14 5.70 -0.16 0.66
N THR A 15 4.70 -0.36 1.50
CA THR A 15 3.31 -0.66 1.06
C THR A 15 2.73 0.48 0.23
N GLN A 16 2.96 1.74 0.64
CA GLN A 16 2.57 2.91 -0.16
C GLN A 16 3.28 2.94 -1.51
N GLY A 17 4.58 2.61 -1.54
CA GLY A 17 5.35 2.49 -2.77
C GLY A 17 4.75 1.46 -3.74
N HIS A 18 4.36 0.28 -3.24
CA HIS A 18 3.71 -0.74 -4.05
C HIS A 18 2.33 -0.30 -4.57
N ILE A 19 1.51 0.34 -3.73
CA ILE A 19 0.20 0.87 -4.16
C ILE A 19 0.36 1.92 -5.25
N LYS A 20 1.35 2.81 -5.13
CA LYS A 20 1.63 3.82 -6.15
C LYS A 20 2.07 3.18 -7.47
N ALA A 21 2.94 2.18 -7.43
CA ALA A 21 3.32 1.43 -8.62
C ALA A 21 2.10 0.75 -9.29
N ILE A 22 1.17 0.20 -8.49
CA ILE A 22 -0.09 -0.34 -9.02
C ILE A 22 -0.92 0.75 -9.70
N GLU A 23 -1.05 1.93 -9.09
CA GLU A 23 -1.83 3.04 -9.65
C GLU A 23 -1.25 3.56 -10.97
N ASP A 24 0.07 3.51 -11.11
CA ASP A 24 0.80 3.91 -12.30
C ASP A 24 0.85 2.83 -13.38
N PHE A 25 0.63 1.56 -13.01
CA PHE A 25 0.70 0.41 -13.91
C PHE A 25 -0.14 0.60 -15.18
N GLY A 26 0.50 0.35 -16.34
CA GLY A 26 -0.14 0.38 -17.64
C GLY A 26 -0.29 1.77 -18.24
N LYS A 27 0.38 2.79 -17.67
CA LYS A 27 0.51 4.11 -18.31
C LYS A 27 1.60 4.04 -19.40
N LEU A 28 1.28 4.56 -20.59
CA LEU A 28 2.14 4.64 -21.79
C LEU A 28 3.57 5.21 -21.59
N ARG A 29 3.86 5.82 -20.43
CA ARG A 29 5.12 6.51 -20.13
C ARG A 29 5.88 5.87 -18.97
N GLU A 30 5.79 4.56 -18.80
CA GLU A 30 6.72 3.84 -17.93
C GLU A 30 8.12 3.83 -18.57
N THR A 31 8.86 4.93 -18.38
CA THR A 31 10.26 5.07 -18.78
C THR A 31 11.22 4.24 -17.91
N ASN A 32 10.73 3.51 -16.91
CA ASN A 32 11.58 2.91 -15.90
C ASN A 32 11.18 1.45 -15.68
N GLY A 33 11.64 0.56 -16.57
CA GLY A 33 11.62 -0.90 -16.49
C GLY A 33 10.95 -1.50 -15.25
N GLU A 34 9.62 -1.60 -15.27
CA GLU A 34 8.86 -2.23 -14.20
C GLU A 34 9.25 -3.71 -14.10
N LYS A 35 10.01 -4.05 -13.05
CA LYS A 35 10.50 -5.42 -12.79
C LYS A 35 9.40 -6.37 -12.32
N ASN A 36 8.22 -5.86 -11.95
CA ASN A 36 7.18 -6.64 -11.28
C ASN A 36 5.85 -6.52 -12.02
N SER A 37 5.22 -7.66 -12.29
CA SER A 37 3.87 -7.70 -12.86
C SER A 37 2.82 -7.18 -11.89
N LEU A 38 1.68 -6.70 -12.41
CA LEU A 38 0.55 -6.25 -11.59
C LEU A 38 0.10 -7.27 -10.51
N PRO A 39 0.04 -8.59 -10.79
CA PRO A 39 -0.21 -9.59 -9.75
C PRO A 39 0.86 -9.60 -8.65
N ARG A 40 2.15 -9.43 -9.00
CA ARG A 40 3.25 -9.39 -8.04
C ARG A 40 3.17 -8.16 -7.15
N LEU A 41 2.90 -6.99 -7.73
CA LEU A 41 2.71 -5.74 -6.98
C LEU A 41 1.52 -5.85 -6.01
N ASN A 42 0.43 -6.48 -6.43
CA ASN A 42 -0.71 -6.74 -5.57
C ASN A 42 -0.36 -7.68 -4.41
N GLY A 43 0.37 -8.76 -4.67
CA GLY A 43 0.85 -9.65 -3.62
C GLY A 43 1.68 -8.90 -2.57
N LEU A 44 2.65 -8.10 -3.03
CA LEU A 44 3.49 -7.28 -2.14
C LEU A 44 2.68 -6.29 -1.30
N ALA A 45 1.70 -5.59 -1.90
CA ALA A 45 0.86 -4.66 -1.17
C ALA A 45 -0.05 -5.36 -0.13
N GLN A 46 -0.55 -6.56 -0.43
CA GLN A 46 -1.34 -7.36 0.50
C GLN A 46 -0.47 -7.90 1.65
N ASP A 47 0.73 -8.39 1.35
CA ASP A 47 1.70 -8.84 2.35
C ASP A 47 2.06 -7.71 3.32
N GLY A 48 2.32 -6.51 2.78
CA GLY A 48 2.55 -5.29 3.58
C GLY A 48 1.37 -4.92 4.47
N LEU A 49 0.14 -4.95 3.94
CA LEU A 49 -1.08 -4.73 4.73
C LEU A 49 -1.24 -5.77 5.86
N ASN A 50 -0.94 -7.03 5.59
CA ASN A 50 -1.00 -8.09 6.59
C ASN A 50 0.04 -7.88 7.70
N MET A 51 1.26 -7.46 7.32
CA MET A 51 2.30 -7.12 8.28
C MET A 51 1.90 -5.91 9.15
N LEU A 52 1.34 -4.85 8.57
CA LEU A 52 0.82 -3.70 9.32
C LEU A 52 -0.26 -4.13 10.32
N ASN A 53 -1.22 -4.96 9.90
CA ASN A 53 -2.25 -5.48 10.84
C ASN A 53 -1.64 -6.32 11.97
N SER A 54 -0.61 -7.12 11.69
CA SER A 54 0.14 -7.86 12.71
C SER A 54 0.82 -6.92 13.72
N LEU A 55 1.40 -5.81 13.25
CA LEU A 55 2.02 -4.80 14.10
C LEU A 55 0.99 -4.06 14.97
N VAL A 56 -0.23 -3.80 14.46
CA VAL A 56 -1.35 -3.29 15.27
C VAL A 56 -1.64 -4.24 16.43
N LEU A 57 -1.82 -5.53 16.14
CA LEU A 57 -2.09 -6.53 17.19
C LEU A 57 -0.94 -6.60 18.20
N LYS A 58 0.31 -6.52 17.72
CA LYS A 58 1.48 -6.53 18.59
C LYS A 58 1.53 -5.31 19.50
N LEU A 59 1.22 -4.11 18.98
CA LEU A 59 1.17 -2.91 19.80
C LEU A 59 0.00 -2.97 20.81
N ASP A 60 -1.14 -3.54 20.43
CA ASP A 60 -2.31 -3.72 21.30
C ASP A 60 -2.00 -4.63 22.49
N LEU A 61 -1.25 -5.72 22.25
CA LEU A 61 -0.77 -6.60 23.30
C LEU A 61 0.26 -5.93 24.23
N LEU A 62 1.12 -5.06 23.68
CA LEU A 62 2.19 -4.41 24.44
C LEU A 62 1.71 -3.19 25.23
N ALA A 63 0.69 -2.47 24.74
CA ALA A 63 0.25 -1.21 25.32
C ALA A 63 -0.11 -1.32 26.82
N PRO A 64 -0.87 -2.33 27.30
CA PRO A 64 -1.21 -2.46 28.72
C PRO A 64 -0.02 -2.81 29.61
N GLN A 65 1.10 -3.28 29.03
CA GLN A 65 2.30 -3.71 29.76
C GLN A 65 3.29 -2.56 29.96
N LEU A 66 2.95 -1.35 29.53
CA LEU A 66 3.84 -0.19 29.65
C LEU A 66 3.92 0.29 31.11
N PRO A 67 5.10 0.79 31.54
CA PRO A 67 5.37 1.06 32.94
C PRO A 67 4.63 2.30 33.48
N SER A 68 4.18 3.20 32.62
CA SER A 68 3.46 4.41 33.02
C SER A 68 2.09 4.51 32.35
N TYR A 69 1.15 5.15 33.04
CA TYR A 69 -0.18 5.43 32.51
C TYR A 69 -0.12 6.28 31.24
N ASP A 70 0.76 7.28 31.20
CA ASP A 70 0.93 8.18 30.05
C ASP A 70 1.45 7.42 28.81
N ASP A 71 2.34 6.45 29.01
CA ASP A 71 2.82 5.58 27.94
C ASP A 71 1.70 4.67 27.41
N VAL A 72 0.86 4.12 28.30
CA VAL A 72 -0.32 3.33 27.92
C VAL A 72 -1.27 4.17 27.07
N GLN A 73 -1.60 5.38 27.51
CA GLN A 73 -2.49 6.30 26.77
C GLN A 73 -1.91 6.69 25.41
N SER A 74 -0.61 7.00 25.36
CA SER A 74 0.09 7.33 24.12
C SER A 74 0.07 6.16 23.13
N ALA A 75 0.29 4.92 23.61
CA ALA A 75 0.22 3.72 22.78
C ALA A 75 -1.21 3.43 22.28
N GLN A 76 -2.24 3.69 23.10
CA GLN A 76 -3.64 3.56 22.70
C GLN A 76 -4.03 4.57 21.61
N ALA A 77 -3.63 5.84 21.74
CA ALA A 77 -3.84 6.84 20.70
C ALA A 77 -3.14 6.44 19.38
N LEU A 78 -1.93 5.90 19.48
CA LEU A 78 -1.18 5.41 18.32
C LEU A 78 -1.88 4.22 17.65
N LEU A 79 -2.47 3.29 18.42
CA LEU A 79 -3.24 2.17 17.89
C LEU A 79 -4.43 2.60 17.05
N GLU A 80 -5.19 3.59 17.52
CA GLU A 80 -6.33 4.12 16.76
C GLU A 80 -5.88 4.77 15.45
N ASN A 81 -4.80 5.55 15.48
CA ASN A 81 -4.22 6.10 14.26
C ASN A 81 -3.78 4.99 13.29
N TRP A 82 -3.08 3.96 13.77
CA TRP A 82 -2.64 2.83 12.93
C TRP A 82 -3.81 2.06 12.33
N ARG A 83 -4.90 1.83 13.09
CA ARG A 83 -6.12 1.19 12.59
C ARG A 83 -6.75 2.00 11.44
N GLN A 84 -6.83 3.31 11.60
CA GLN A 84 -7.33 4.22 10.57
C GLN A 84 -6.43 4.20 9.33
N GLN A 85 -5.11 4.28 9.53
CA GLN A 85 -4.11 4.19 8.47
C GLN A 85 -4.22 2.89 7.66
N CYS A 86 -4.33 1.73 8.33
CA CYS A 86 -4.58 0.43 7.67
C CYS A 86 -5.88 0.41 6.87
N HIS A 87 -6.94 1.05 7.37
CA HIS A 87 -8.20 1.17 6.63
C HIS A 87 -8.03 2.02 5.37
N SER A 88 -7.39 3.19 5.50
CA SER A 88 -7.10 4.08 4.37
C SER A 88 -6.24 3.41 3.30
N LEU A 89 -5.21 2.64 3.67
CA LEU A 89 -4.41 1.86 2.71
C LEU A 89 -5.23 0.82 1.96
N ARG A 90 -6.15 0.12 2.65
CA ARG A 90 -7.03 -0.86 1.99
C ARG A 90 -7.91 -0.19 0.93
N VAL A 91 -8.42 1.00 1.21
CA VAL A 91 -9.19 1.78 0.23
C VAL A 91 -8.29 2.25 -0.92
N ALA A 92 -7.10 2.77 -0.61
CA ALA A 92 -6.13 3.21 -1.61
C ALA A 92 -5.71 2.09 -2.55
N LEU A 93 -5.43 0.88 -2.03
CA LEU A 93 -5.09 -0.30 -2.83
C LEU A 93 -6.23 -0.71 -3.78
N ARG A 94 -7.49 -0.64 -3.32
CA ARG A 94 -8.65 -0.91 -4.20
C ARG A 94 -8.73 0.11 -5.32
N ASN A 95 -8.56 1.39 -5.00
CA ASN A 95 -8.60 2.48 -5.97
C ASN A 95 -7.45 2.38 -6.99
N ALA A 96 -6.24 2.07 -6.53
CA ALA A 96 -5.08 1.86 -7.39
C ALA A 96 -5.32 0.72 -8.39
N ASN A 97 -5.94 -0.39 -7.96
CA ASN A 97 -6.30 -1.48 -8.87
C ASN A 97 -7.35 -1.09 -9.92
N LEU A 98 -8.34 -0.28 -9.53
CA LEU A 98 -9.31 0.27 -10.48
C LEU A 98 -8.63 1.17 -11.51
N GLN A 99 -7.69 2.01 -11.05
CA GLN A 99 -6.91 2.90 -11.90
C GLN A 99 -6.01 2.11 -12.87
N ALA A 100 -5.28 1.11 -12.38
CA ALA A 100 -4.44 0.21 -13.20
C ALA A 100 -5.26 -0.40 -14.35
N LYS A 101 -6.46 -0.90 -14.04
CA LYS A 101 -7.37 -1.48 -15.03
C LYS A 101 -7.82 -0.45 -16.07
N ALA A 102 -8.08 0.79 -15.64
CA ALA A 102 -8.42 1.89 -16.55
C ALA A 102 -7.24 2.28 -17.44
N ASN A 103 -6.02 2.36 -16.89
CA ASN A 103 -4.80 2.68 -17.62
C ASN A 103 -4.54 1.65 -18.73
N VAL A 104 -4.55 0.36 -18.41
CA VAL A 104 -4.34 -0.73 -19.38
C VAL A 104 -5.34 -0.66 -20.52
N ARG A 105 -6.62 -0.44 -20.23
CA ARG A 105 -7.66 -0.29 -21.26
C ARG A 105 -7.40 0.91 -22.17
N LYS A 106 -7.01 2.04 -21.60
CA LYS A 106 -6.70 3.26 -22.34
C LYS A 106 -5.49 3.07 -23.26
N THR A 107 -4.45 2.42 -22.76
CA THR A 107 -3.23 2.12 -23.54
C THR A 107 -3.54 1.18 -24.71
N ALA A 108 -4.26 0.09 -24.47
CA ALA A 108 -4.67 -0.84 -25.53
C ALA A 108 -5.54 -0.17 -26.62
N GLN A 109 -6.45 0.74 -26.21
CA GLN A 109 -7.24 1.52 -27.17
C GLN A 109 -6.39 2.45 -28.01
N GLN A 110 -5.40 3.12 -27.40
CA GLN A 110 -4.51 4.02 -28.11
C GLN A 110 -3.63 3.28 -29.12
N GLU A 111 -3.09 2.13 -28.75
CA GLU A 111 -2.29 1.27 -29.64
C GLU A 111 -3.10 0.83 -30.85
N PHE A 112 -4.33 0.34 -30.64
CA PHE A 112 -5.23 -0.06 -31.71
C PHE A 112 -5.57 1.09 -32.69
N LEU A 113 -5.78 2.31 -32.17
CA LEU A 113 -6.03 3.49 -33.01
C LEU A 113 -4.79 3.91 -33.80
N ASN A 114 -3.61 3.81 -33.19
CA ASN A 114 -2.35 4.12 -33.85
C ASN A 114 -2.08 3.14 -35.01
N GLU A 115 -2.31 1.84 -34.81
CA GLU A 115 -2.17 0.82 -35.85
C GLU A 115 -3.12 1.06 -37.03
N LYS A 116 -4.39 1.38 -36.76
CA LYS A 116 -5.38 1.71 -37.80
C LYS A 116 -5.04 2.98 -38.60
N SER A 117 -4.37 3.95 -37.98
CA SER A 117 -3.99 5.19 -38.65
C SER A 117 -2.70 5.04 -39.49
N ALA A 118 -1.96 3.96 -39.29
CA ALA A 118 -0.72 3.63 -40.00
C ALA A 118 -0.95 2.68 -41.20
N THR A 119 -2.18 2.22 -41.43
CA THR A 119 -2.58 1.32 -42.54
C THR A 119 -3.45 2.06 -43.54
#